data_AF-A0AB36NYU9-F1
#
_entry.id   AF-A0AB36NYU9-F1
#
_cell.length_a   1.000
_cell.length_b   1.000
_cell.length_c   1.000
_cell.angle_alpha   90.00
_cell.angle_beta   90.00
_cell.angle_gamma   90.00
#
_symmetry.space_group_name_H-M   'P 1'
#
loop_
_entity.id
_entity.type
_entity.pdbx_description
1 polymer ?
#
loop_
_entity_poly.entity_id
_entity_poly.type
_entity_poly.pdbx_seq_one_letter_code
_entity_poly.pdbx_strand_id
1 'polypeptide(L)'
;MKIRIIYLIIFCSQLTFSQDLKPQYQKFIKSFIANVKSNNKEGVAAFISFPLGRDYPIPNVKNKADFIKKYDQIFDVTLKNEIIKSNPAKDWSEVGWRGIMLNQGTLWIDTDGKIISINYQSQAEKNLSNKLIAAEKAKLHPSIAKFKAPEYILESSKFRIRIDDLGNNNYRYASWSLKQKMSEKPDLVITNGKWIPDGSGGNSYFDFKKGDYLYRCYIIVLGTNDSPPATLTIYQNNKKILEQDAIIVK
;
A
#
# COMPACT_ATOMS: atom_id res chain seq x y z
N MET A 1 -46.03 -37.01 14.89
CA MET A 1 -46.09 -35.53 14.94
C MET A 1 -44.80 -34.95 14.40
N LYS A 2 -44.85 -34.22 13.28
CA LYS A 2 -43.67 -33.55 12.68
C LYS A 2 -43.53 -32.17 13.33
N ILE A 3 -42.46 -31.96 14.10
CA ILE A 3 -42.12 -30.64 14.66
C ILE A 3 -41.40 -29.86 13.57
N ARG A 4 -42.03 -28.80 13.05
CA ARG A 4 -41.38 -27.84 12.15
C ARG A 4 -40.72 -26.76 13.01
N ILE A 5 -39.39 -26.75 13.04
CA ILE A 5 -38.61 -25.67 13.63
C ILE A 5 -38.45 -24.58 12.57
N ILE A 6 -39.07 -23.42 12.80
CA ILE A 6 -38.92 -22.23 11.97
C ILE A 6 -37.69 -21.47 12.48
N TYR A 7 -36.64 -21.40 11.66
CA TYR A 7 -35.51 -20.52 11.92
C TYR A 7 -35.88 -19.10 11.53
N LEU A 8 -36.10 -18.24 12.53
CA LEU A 8 -36.24 -16.80 12.35
C LEU A 8 -34.83 -16.23 12.13
N ILE A 9 -34.45 -15.99 10.87
CA ILE A 9 -33.22 -15.26 10.54
C ILE A 9 -33.48 -13.78 10.83
N ILE A 10 -33.00 -13.31 11.97
CA ILE A 10 -32.97 -11.88 12.31
C ILE A 10 -31.88 -11.24 11.45
N PHE A 11 -32.30 -10.60 10.36
CA PHE A 11 -31.46 -9.75 9.54
C PHE A 11 -31.26 -8.43 10.30
N CYS A 12 -30.24 -8.38 11.18
CA CYS A 12 -29.79 -7.11 11.77
C CYS A 12 -29.15 -6.27 10.67
N SER A 13 -29.94 -5.41 10.02
CA SER A 13 -29.40 -4.26 9.32
C SER A 13 -28.71 -3.38 10.36
N GLN A 14 -27.38 -3.42 10.38
CA GLN A 14 -26.58 -2.42 11.07
C GLN A 14 -26.85 -1.09 10.36
N LEU A 15 -27.88 -0.36 10.81
CA LEU A 15 -28.04 1.04 10.52
C LEU A 15 -26.90 1.75 11.25
N THR A 16 -25.72 1.79 10.62
CA THR A 16 -24.65 2.68 11.05
C THR A 16 -25.14 4.09 10.76
N PHE A 17 -25.75 4.73 11.76
CA PHE A 17 -25.82 6.18 11.79
C PHE A 17 -24.37 6.65 11.81
N SER A 18 -23.87 7.09 10.65
CA SER A 18 -22.60 7.80 10.60
C SER A 18 -22.76 9.01 11.48
N GLN A 19 -22.14 8.99 12.67
CA GLN A 19 -22.03 10.20 13.46
C GLN A 19 -21.24 11.22 12.64
N ASP A 20 -21.73 12.46 12.62
CA ASP A 20 -20.98 13.55 12.00
C ASP A 20 -19.57 13.59 12.62
N LEU A 21 -18.57 13.86 11.78
CA LEU A 21 -17.19 13.96 12.23
C LEU A 21 -17.04 15.01 13.35
N LYS A 22 -16.22 14.73 14.37
CA LYS A 22 -15.99 15.65 15.49
C LYS A 22 -15.65 17.08 14.98
N PRO A 23 -16.25 18.15 15.53
CA PRO A 23 -16.04 19.53 15.06
C PRO A 23 -14.57 19.97 15.02
N GLN A 24 -13.75 19.48 15.96
CA GLN A 24 -12.31 19.76 16.00
C GLN A 24 -11.57 19.29 14.75
N TYR A 25 -11.95 18.13 14.19
CA TYR A 25 -11.36 17.60 12.96
C TYR A 25 -11.87 18.33 11.73
N GLN A 26 -13.17 18.68 11.72
CA GLN A 26 -13.75 19.49 10.65
C GLN A 26 -13.01 20.82 10.45
N LYS A 27 -12.44 21.41 11.52
CA LYS A 27 -11.70 22.68 11.45
C LYS A 27 -10.50 22.60 10.50
N PHE A 28 -9.62 21.62 10.67
CA PHE A 28 -8.46 21.48 9.79
C PHE A 28 -8.85 20.95 8.41
N ILE A 29 -9.90 20.11 8.30
CA ILE A 29 -10.41 19.65 7.00
C ILE A 29 -10.92 20.82 6.16
N LYS A 30 -11.68 21.75 6.76
CA LYS A 30 -12.12 22.98 6.10
C LYS A 30 -10.94 23.82 5.62
N SER A 31 -9.90 23.94 6.44
CA SER A 31 -8.68 24.66 6.05
C SER A 31 -7.93 23.96 4.91
N PHE A 32 -7.85 22.63 4.92
CA PHE A 32 -7.25 21.84 3.85
C PHE A 32 -8.03 22.04 2.54
N ILE A 33 -9.35 21.88 2.57
CA ILE A 33 -10.24 22.10 1.43
C ILE A 33 -10.08 23.51 0.86
N ALA A 34 -9.99 24.54 1.70
CA ALA A 34 -9.78 25.91 1.27
C ALA A 34 -8.43 26.10 0.54
N ASN A 35 -7.36 25.46 1.02
CA ASN A 35 -6.06 25.49 0.34
C ASN A 35 -6.12 24.79 -1.02
N VAL A 36 -6.79 23.64 -1.13
CA VAL A 36 -6.99 22.96 -2.42
C VAL A 36 -7.83 23.82 -3.37
N LYS A 37 -8.92 24.43 -2.89
CA LYS A 37 -9.82 25.29 -3.66
C LYS A 37 -9.13 26.54 -4.22
N SER A 38 -8.25 27.15 -3.44
CA SER A 38 -7.45 28.31 -3.85
C SER A 38 -6.18 27.95 -4.63
N ASN A 39 -5.95 26.66 -4.89
CA ASN A 39 -4.73 26.13 -5.50
C ASN A 39 -3.45 26.55 -4.74
N ASN A 40 -3.53 26.74 -3.43
CA ASN A 40 -2.42 27.09 -2.55
C ASN A 40 -1.57 25.84 -2.26
N LYS A 41 -0.58 25.60 -3.12
CA LYS A 41 0.29 24.41 -3.06
C LYS A 41 1.10 24.36 -1.77
N GLU A 42 1.58 25.52 -1.31
CA GLU A 42 2.34 25.70 -0.09
C GLU A 42 1.49 25.41 1.13
N GLY A 43 0.23 25.87 1.11
CA GLY A 43 -0.78 25.59 2.11
C GLY A 43 -1.09 24.11 2.20
N VAL A 44 -1.34 23.43 1.07
CA VAL A 44 -1.55 21.98 1.03
C VAL A 44 -0.32 21.23 1.55
N ALA A 45 0.88 21.64 1.16
CA ALA A 45 2.11 21.01 1.61
C ALA A 45 2.30 21.05 3.14
N ALA A 46 1.74 22.05 3.82
CA ALA A 46 1.78 22.14 5.28
C ALA A 46 0.94 21.05 5.98
N PHE A 47 -0.02 20.44 5.27
CA PHE A 47 -0.78 19.30 5.77
C PHE A 47 -0.05 17.98 5.55
N ILE A 48 1.05 17.91 4.80
CA ILE A 48 1.66 16.62 4.48
C ILE A 48 2.72 16.22 5.52
N SER A 49 2.63 14.98 6.00
CA SER A 49 3.75 14.33 6.68
C SER A 49 4.70 13.78 5.61
N PHE A 50 5.92 14.31 5.54
CA PHE A 50 6.92 13.85 4.59
C PHE A 50 7.82 12.76 5.19
N PRO A 51 8.26 11.77 4.39
CA PRO A 51 7.96 11.59 2.96
C PRO A 51 6.54 11.08 2.70
N LEU A 52 5.89 11.58 1.64
CA LEU A 52 4.58 11.07 1.21
C LEU A 52 4.77 9.85 0.29
N GLY A 53 4.28 8.69 0.74
CA GLY A 53 4.33 7.44 0.00
C GLY A 53 3.50 7.49 -1.28
N ARG A 54 4.07 6.98 -2.38
CA ARG A 54 3.36 6.64 -3.62
C ARG A 54 3.56 5.15 -3.90
N ASP A 55 2.64 4.56 -4.65
CA ASP A 55 2.73 3.14 -4.97
C ASP A 55 3.94 2.86 -5.87
N TYR A 56 4.66 1.81 -5.53
CA TYR A 56 5.81 1.35 -6.28
C TYR A 56 5.38 1.01 -7.72
N PRO A 57 6.14 1.43 -8.76
CA PRO A 57 7.48 2.00 -8.73
C PRO A 57 7.61 3.52 -8.65
N ILE A 58 6.53 4.27 -8.40
CA ILE A 58 6.62 5.73 -8.28
C ILE A 58 7.42 6.08 -7.01
N PRO A 59 8.50 6.89 -7.11
CA PRO A 59 9.26 7.28 -5.92
C PRO A 59 8.42 8.12 -4.95
N ASN A 60 8.63 7.91 -3.66
CA ASN A 60 8.05 8.76 -2.62
C ASN A 60 8.35 10.24 -2.86
N VAL A 61 7.41 11.10 -2.48
CA VAL A 61 7.62 12.54 -2.47
C VAL A 61 8.40 12.89 -1.21
N LYS A 62 9.66 13.30 -1.38
CA LYS A 62 10.63 13.33 -0.27
C LYS A 62 10.41 14.48 0.71
N ASN A 63 9.98 15.63 0.19
CA ASN A 63 9.87 16.87 0.95
C ASN A 63 8.91 17.85 0.26
N LYS A 64 8.70 19.00 0.91
CA LYS A 64 7.85 20.09 0.41
C LYS A 64 8.21 20.58 -1.00
N ALA A 65 9.49 20.74 -1.30
CA ALA A 65 9.92 21.26 -2.61
C ALA A 65 9.63 20.25 -3.74
N ASP A 66 9.85 18.96 -3.49
CA ASP A 66 9.47 17.87 -4.39
C ASP A 66 7.95 17.80 -4.58
N PHE A 67 7.20 17.97 -3.49
CA PHE A 67 5.74 18.00 -3.53
C PHE A 67 5.19 19.13 -4.39
N ILE A 68 5.68 20.36 -4.22
CA ILE A 68 5.19 21.51 -5.01
C ILE A 68 5.41 21.27 -6.51
N LYS A 69 6.54 20.67 -6.90
CA LYS A 69 6.83 20.30 -8.30
C LYS A 69 5.87 19.23 -8.83
N LYS A 70 5.49 18.27 -8.00
CA LYS A 70 4.59 17.15 -8.36
C LYS A 70 3.13 17.42 -8.06
N TYR A 71 2.78 18.60 -7.52
CA TYR A 71 1.46 18.88 -6.99
C TYR A 71 0.35 18.61 -8.01
N ASP A 72 0.46 19.16 -9.22
CA ASP A 72 -0.58 18.98 -10.24
C ASP A 72 -0.57 17.57 -10.88
N GLN A 73 0.49 16.78 -10.63
CA GLN A 73 0.49 15.35 -10.99
C GLN A 73 -0.27 14.52 -9.95
N ILE A 74 -0.23 14.89 -8.67
CA ILE A 74 -0.87 14.13 -7.57
C ILE A 74 -2.30 14.62 -7.37
N PHE A 75 -2.48 15.93 -7.22
CA PHE A 75 -3.75 16.63 -7.11
C PHE A 75 -4.19 17.03 -8.51
N ASP A 76 -4.70 16.08 -9.29
CA ASP A 76 -5.31 16.39 -10.58
C ASP A 76 -6.72 16.97 -10.39
N VAL A 77 -7.39 17.32 -11.50
CA VAL A 77 -8.74 17.92 -11.46
C VAL A 77 -9.74 17.00 -10.76
N THR A 78 -9.60 15.68 -10.90
CA THR A 78 -10.51 14.70 -10.28
C THR A 78 -10.37 14.74 -8.76
N LEU A 79 -9.14 14.58 -8.25
CA LEU A 79 -8.89 14.59 -6.81
C LEU A 79 -9.24 15.95 -6.19
N LYS A 80 -8.85 17.07 -6.84
CA LYS A 80 -9.21 18.41 -6.35
C LYS A 80 -10.73 18.57 -6.24
N ASN A 81 -11.48 18.12 -7.25
CA ASN A 81 -12.95 18.22 -7.23
C ASN A 81 -13.59 17.39 -6.13
N GLU A 82 -13.11 16.17 -5.90
CA GLU A 82 -13.59 15.31 -4.81
C GLU A 82 -13.37 15.99 -3.45
N ILE A 83 -12.16 16.50 -3.20
CA ILE A 83 -11.85 17.21 -1.95
C ILE A 83 -12.70 18.48 -1.80
N ILE A 84 -12.78 19.32 -2.85
CA ILE A 84 -13.47 20.62 -2.79
C ILE A 84 -14.98 20.45 -2.56
N LYS A 85 -15.58 19.40 -3.12
CA LYS A 85 -17.02 19.13 -3.00
C LYS A 85 -17.38 18.34 -1.74
N SER A 86 -16.39 17.75 -1.07
CA SER A 86 -16.63 16.97 0.13
C SER A 86 -17.23 17.81 1.26
N ASN A 87 -18.19 17.23 1.98
CA ASN A 87 -18.76 17.78 3.20
C ASN A 87 -17.86 17.38 4.39
N PRO A 88 -17.22 18.33 5.10
CA PRO A 88 -16.33 18.04 6.22
C PRO A 88 -16.94 17.22 7.36
N ALA A 89 -18.26 17.22 7.52
CA ALA A 89 -18.95 16.49 8.57
C ALA A 89 -19.37 15.07 8.15
N LYS A 90 -19.60 14.82 6.86
CA LYS A 90 -20.30 13.62 6.37
C LYS A 90 -19.48 12.73 5.44
N ASP A 91 -18.61 13.33 4.64
CA ASP A 91 -17.78 12.60 3.67
C ASP A 91 -16.43 12.21 4.27
N TRP A 92 -16.20 12.59 5.52
CA TRP A 92 -14.99 12.31 6.28
C TRP A 92 -15.35 11.55 7.54
N SER A 93 -14.71 10.40 7.78
CA SER A 93 -15.04 9.51 8.89
C SER A 93 -13.80 9.13 9.69
N GLU A 94 -13.87 9.27 11.02
CA GLU A 94 -12.82 8.77 11.92
C GLU A 94 -12.90 7.24 12.01
N VAL A 95 -11.81 6.56 11.69
CA VAL A 95 -11.70 5.09 11.67
C VAL A 95 -10.76 4.62 12.79
N GLY A 96 -11.03 5.11 14.00
CA GLY A 96 -10.23 4.85 15.20
C GLY A 96 -8.77 5.28 15.02
N TRP A 97 -7.84 4.41 15.42
CA TRP A 97 -6.40 4.70 15.37
C TRP A 97 -5.84 4.92 13.95
N ARG A 98 -6.60 4.59 12.89
CA ARG A 98 -6.18 4.79 11.49
C ARG A 98 -6.25 6.25 11.03
N GLY A 99 -6.97 7.09 11.76
CA GLY A 99 -7.22 8.48 11.39
C GLY A 99 -8.56 8.69 10.70
N ILE A 100 -8.63 9.74 9.91
CA ILE A 100 -9.84 10.29 9.31
C ILE A 100 -9.77 10.09 7.80
N MET A 101 -10.75 9.35 7.29
CA MET A 101 -10.84 8.86 5.93
C MET A 101 -11.79 9.73 5.10
N LEU A 102 -11.35 10.22 3.95
CA LEU A 102 -12.23 10.78 2.92
C LEU A 102 -12.87 9.66 2.10
N ASN A 103 -14.21 9.65 2.01
CA ASN A 103 -15.00 8.70 1.25
C ASN A 103 -14.56 7.25 1.52
N GLN A 104 -14.24 6.49 0.47
CA GLN A 104 -13.83 5.08 0.56
C GLN A 104 -12.30 4.93 0.65
N GLY A 105 -11.64 5.87 1.33
CA GLY A 105 -10.20 5.82 1.51
C GLY A 105 -9.39 6.54 0.44
N THR A 106 -9.99 7.47 -0.31
CA THR A 106 -9.28 8.29 -1.32
C THR A 106 -8.06 8.97 -0.72
N LEU A 107 -8.21 9.52 0.48
CA LEU A 107 -7.19 10.25 1.23
C LEU A 107 -7.40 10.04 2.73
N TRP A 108 -6.30 9.98 3.48
CA TRP A 108 -6.29 9.79 4.93
C TRP A 108 -5.55 10.92 5.62
N ILE A 109 -6.14 11.46 6.69
CA ILE A 109 -5.55 12.47 7.57
C ILE A 109 -5.50 11.90 8.99
N ASP A 110 -4.41 12.07 9.74
CA ASP A 110 -4.37 11.73 11.16
C ASP A 110 -5.18 12.72 12.02
N THR A 111 -5.26 12.47 13.32
CA THR A 111 -6.02 13.31 14.26
C THR A 111 -5.36 14.66 14.53
N ASP A 112 -4.10 14.85 14.13
CA ASP A 112 -3.35 16.11 14.20
C ASP A 112 -3.49 16.96 12.92
N GLY A 113 -4.26 16.47 11.94
CA GLY A 113 -4.53 17.16 10.69
C GLY A 113 -3.44 16.97 9.64
N LYS A 114 -2.60 15.94 9.74
CA LYS A 114 -1.61 15.61 8.70
C LYS A 114 -2.10 14.52 7.76
N ILE A 115 -1.97 14.76 6.46
CA ILE A 115 -2.16 13.78 5.42
C ILE A 115 -1.08 12.70 5.58
N ILE A 116 -1.54 11.47 5.79
CA ILE A 116 -0.71 10.28 6.00
C ILE A 116 -0.77 9.32 4.82
N SER A 117 -1.84 9.36 4.00
CA SER A 117 -1.92 8.60 2.76
C SER A 117 -2.83 9.28 1.73
N ILE A 118 -2.52 9.05 0.46
CA ILE A 118 -3.39 9.37 -0.68
C ILE A 118 -3.46 8.10 -1.54
N ASN A 119 -4.54 7.33 -1.41
CA ASN A 119 -4.71 6.08 -2.16
C ASN A 119 -5.15 6.35 -3.60
N TYR A 120 -5.69 7.54 -3.87
CA TYR A 120 -5.95 7.99 -5.23
C TYR A 120 -4.65 8.04 -6.07
N GLN A 121 -4.74 7.59 -7.32
CA GLN A 121 -3.69 7.74 -8.32
C GLN A 121 -4.25 8.44 -9.56
N SER A 122 -3.62 9.56 -9.92
CA SER A 122 -4.00 10.29 -11.13
C SER A 122 -3.62 9.55 -12.40
N GLN A 123 -4.14 10.00 -13.54
CA GLN A 123 -3.70 9.46 -14.84
C GLN A 123 -2.21 9.74 -15.12
N ALA A 124 -1.68 10.88 -14.66
CA ALA A 124 -0.27 11.20 -14.80
C ALA A 124 0.61 10.21 -14.04
N GLU A 125 0.20 9.84 -12.83
CA GLU A 125 0.91 8.85 -12.01
C GLU A 125 0.81 7.44 -12.60
N LYS A 126 -0.37 7.04 -13.11
CA LYS A 126 -0.52 5.76 -13.83
C LYS A 126 0.40 5.68 -15.04
N ASN A 127 0.49 6.76 -15.82
CA ASN A 127 1.39 6.84 -16.98
C ASN A 127 2.87 6.76 -16.55
N LEU A 128 3.24 7.46 -15.47
CA LEU A 128 4.59 7.41 -14.90
C LEU A 128 4.92 6.00 -14.41
N SER A 129 4.01 5.35 -13.69
CA SER A 129 4.16 3.97 -13.22
C SER A 129 4.40 3.02 -14.41
N ASN A 130 3.57 3.08 -15.45
CA ASN A 130 3.76 2.25 -16.65
C ASN A 130 5.13 2.45 -17.31
N LYS A 131 5.60 3.70 -17.39
CA LYS A 131 6.94 4.03 -17.93
C LYS A 131 8.05 3.43 -17.07
N LEU A 132 7.94 3.53 -15.74
CA LEU A 132 8.92 2.99 -14.80
C LEU A 132 8.94 1.46 -14.83
N ILE A 133 7.77 0.81 -14.88
CA ILE A 133 7.64 -0.64 -15.04
C ILE A 133 8.30 -1.09 -16.34
N ALA A 134 8.08 -0.41 -17.46
CA ALA A 134 8.72 -0.74 -18.73
C ALA A 134 10.25 -0.62 -18.64
N ALA A 135 10.76 0.41 -17.97
CA ALA A 135 12.19 0.60 -17.75
C ALA A 135 12.80 -0.47 -16.83
N GLU A 136 12.07 -0.94 -15.82
CA GLU A 136 12.49 -2.08 -15.00
C GLU A 136 12.54 -3.38 -15.79
N LYS A 137 11.50 -3.68 -16.58
CA LYS A 137 11.43 -4.89 -17.42
C LYS A 137 12.67 -5.02 -18.31
N ALA A 138 13.15 -3.91 -18.88
CA ALA A 138 14.34 -3.89 -19.73
C ALA A 138 15.66 -4.17 -18.99
N LYS A 139 15.69 -4.04 -17.66
CA LYS A 139 16.89 -4.26 -16.82
C LYS A 139 16.92 -5.63 -16.16
N LEU A 140 15.86 -6.41 -16.26
CA LEU A 140 15.75 -7.73 -15.63
C LEU A 140 16.23 -8.83 -16.57
N HIS A 141 16.60 -9.96 -15.99
CA HIS A 141 16.83 -11.17 -16.77
C HIS A 141 15.56 -11.57 -17.55
N PRO A 142 15.65 -12.01 -18.83
CA PRO A 142 14.48 -12.29 -19.67
C PRO A 142 13.48 -13.28 -19.06
N SER A 143 13.94 -14.24 -18.25
CA SER A 143 13.08 -15.23 -17.59
C SER A 143 12.07 -14.64 -16.60
N ILE A 144 12.28 -13.40 -16.16
CA ILE A 144 11.37 -12.70 -15.22
C ILE A 144 10.92 -11.32 -15.74
N ALA A 145 11.26 -10.93 -16.97
CA ALA A 145 10.89 -9.61 -17.50
C ALA A 145 9.38 -9.46 -17.79
N LYS A 146 8.60 -10.55 -17.77
CA LYS A 146 7.14 -10.51 -17.94
C LYS A 146 6.44 -10.55 -16.57
N PHE A 147 5.74 -9.47 -16.26
CA PHE A 147 4.88 -9.30 -15.07
C PHE A 147 3.90 -8.14 -15.29
N LYS A 148 2.84 -8.08 -14.48
CA LYS A 148 1.85 -7.00 -14.49
C LYS A 148 2.35 -5.79 -13.70
N ALA A 149 2.67 -5.99 -12.42
CA ALA A 149 3.19 -4.95 -11.55
C ALA A 149 4.31 -5.50 -10.66
N PRO A 150 5.32 -4.69 -10.34
CA PRO A 150 6.32 -5.06 -9.35
C PRO A 150 5.76 -4.70 -7.97
N GLU A 151 5.83 -5.63 -7.02
CA GLU A 151 5.23 -5.44 -5.69
C GLU A 151 6.31 -4.98 -4.69
N TYR A 152 7.39 -5.76 -4.58
CA TYR A 152 8.46 -5.49 -3.63
C TYR A 152 9.82 -5.94 -4.16
N ILE A 153 10.85 -5.21 -3.78
CA ILE A 153 12.23 -5.70 -3.76
C ILE A 153 12.69 -5.68 -2.30
N LEU A 154 13.04 -6.85 -1.79
CA LEU A 154 13.50 -7.07 -0.44
C LEU A 154 14.99 -7.40 -0.45
N GLU A 155 15.74 -6.89 0.49
CA GLU A 155 17.13 -7.28 0.73
C GLU A 155 17.29 -7.74 2.17
N SER A 156 17.62 -9.01 2.34
CA SER A 156 18.04 -9.59 3.62
C SER A 156 19.57 -9.58 3.74
N SER A 157 20.09 -10.08 4.86
CA SER A 157 21.53 -10.28 5.03
C SER A 157 22.18 -11.24 4.02
N LYS A 158 21.39 -12.04 3.28
CA LYS A 158 21.90 -13.02 2.31
C LYS A 158 21.31 -12.89 0.91
N PHE A 159 20.07 -12.43 0.79
CA PHE A 159 19.31 -12.52 -0.45
C PHE A 159 18.78 -11.17 -0.90
N ARG A 160 18.79 -10.98 -2.23
CA ARG A 160 17.88 -10.05 -2.88
C ARG A 160 16.67 -10.85 -3.36
N ILE A 161 15.47 -10.36 -3.08
CA ILE A 161 14.21 -10.99 -3.45
C ILE A 161 13.36 -9.97 -4.18
N ARG A 162 12.84 -10.36 -5.33
CA ARG A 162 11.84 -9.59 -6.08
C ARG A 162 10.51 -10.33 -6.05
N ILE A 163 9.46 -9.60 -5.72
CA ILE A 163 8.08 -10.05 -5.77
C ILE A 163 7.36 -9.28 -6.88
N ASP A 164 6.75 -10.00 -7.80
CA ASP A 164 5.97 -9.42 -8.89
C ASP A 164 4.55 -9.98 -8.90
N ASP A 165 3.54 -9.13 -9.15
CA ASP A 165 2.19 -9.54 -9.54
C ASP A 165 2.21 -9.99 -11.02
N LEU A 166 1.85 -11.23 -11.27
CA LEU A 166 1.69 -11.78 -12.61
C LEU A 166 0.26 -11.62 -13.15
N GLY A 167 -0.66 -11.10 -12.34
CA GLY A 167 -2.10 -11.04 -12.58
C GLY A 167 -2.84 -12.25 -12.01
N ASN A 168 -4.17 -12.13 -11.90
CA ASN A 168 -5.06 -13.23 -11.48
C ASN A 168 -4.68 -13.85 -10.11
N ASN A 169 -4.33 -13.01 -9.12
CA ASN A 169 -3.90 -13.44 -7.79
C ASN A 169 -2.70 -14.42 -7.82
N ASN A 170 -1.82 -14.27 -8.80
CA ASN A 170 -0.61 -15.07 -8.97
C ASN A 170 0.61 -14.18 -8.79
N TYR A 171 1.39 -14.45 -7.75
CA TYR A 171 2.64 -13.73 -7.48
C TYR A 171 3.85 -14.59 -7.80
N ARG A 172 4.93 -13.94 -8.21
CA ARG A 172 6.23 -14.57 -8.41
C ARG A 172 7.22 -14.13 -7.34
N TYR A 173 7.95 -15.09 -6.80
CA TYR A 173 9.17 -14.90 -6.04
C TYR A 173 10.36 -15.17 -6.96
N ALA A 174 11.29 -14.23 -7.07
CA ALA A 174 12.60 -14.45 -7.68
C ALA A 174 13.67 -14.01 -6.69
N SER A 175 14.70 -14.83 -6.48
CA SER A 175 15.79 -14.46 -5.58
C SER A 175 17.17 -14.74 -6.14
N TRP A 176 18.11 -13.98 -5.60
CA TRP A 176 19.53 -14.01 -5.90
C TRP A 176 20.32 -13.94 -4.60
N SER A 177 21.56 -14.41 -4.60
CA SER A 177 22.53 -13.94 -3.61
C SER A 177 22.68 -12.41 -3.68
N LEU A 178 22.93 -11.75 -2.54
CA LEU A 178 22.89 -10.28 -2.46
C LEU A 178 23.83 -9.54 -3.45
N LYS A 179 24.95 -10.17 -3.83
CA LYS A 179 25.95 -9.61 -4.76
C LYS A 179 25.55 -9.72 -6.24
N GLN A 180 24.65 -10.63 -6.59
CA GLN A 180 24.18 -10.82 -7.97
C GLN A 180 23.18 -9.74 -8.36
N LYS A 181 23.22 -9.31 -9.62
CA LYS A 181 22.32 -8.31 -10.19
C LYS A 181 21.02 -8.98 -10.67
N MET A 182 19.90 -8.25 -10.62
CA MET A 182 18.62 -8.77 -11.13
C MET A 182 18.57 -8.95 -12.67
N SER A 183 19.57 -8.44 -13.39
CA SER A 183 19.79 -8.71 -14.81
C SER A 183 20.35 -10.12 -15.06
N GLU A 184 20.94 -10.74 -14.05
CA GLU A 184 21.46 -12.11 -14.09
C GLU A 184 20.33 -13.11 -13.80
N LYS A 185 20.51 -14.36 -14.24
CA LYS A 185 19.53 -15.43 -14.02
C LYS A 185 19.30 -15.61 -12.51
N PRO A 186 18.05 -15.56 -12.02
CA PRO A 186 17.77 -15.81 -10.60
C PRO A 186 18.18 -17.21 -10.17
N ASP A 187 18.71 -17.31 -8.96
CA ASP A 187 19.05 -18.59 -8.31
C ASP A 187 17.79 -19.43 -8.06
N LEU A 188 16.66 -18.76 -7.77
CA LEU A 188 15.37 -19.39 -7.52
C LEU A 188 14.24 -18.54 -8.09
N VAL A 189 13.30 -19.19 -8.78
CA VAL A 189 12.02 -18.62 -9.19
C VAL A 189 10.89 -19.55 -8.75
N ILE A 190 9.86 -18.99 -8.11
CA ILE A 190 8.64 -19.68 -7.70
C ILE A 190 7.45 -18.84 -8.14
N THR A 191 6.48 -19.44 -8.83
CA THR A 191 5.22 -18.81 -9.23
C THR A 191 4.05 -19.38 -8.42
N ASN A 192 2.84 -18.90 -8.67
CA ASN A 192 1.63 -19.27 -7.94
C ASN A 192 1.70 -18.91 -6.45
N GLY A 193 2.45 -17.85 -6.15
CA GLY A 193 2.45 -17.24 -4.82
C GLY A 193 1.10 -16.61 -4.51
N LYS A 194 0.79 -16.53 -3.21
CA LYS A 194 -0.44 -15.93 -2.71
C LYS A 194 -0.08 -14.76 -1.82
N TRP A 195 -0.77 -13.64 -1.98
CA TRP A 195 -0.78 -12.55 -1.01
C TRP A 195 -1.90 -12.78 0.01
N ILE A 196 -1.60 -12.59 1.30
CA ILE A 196 -2.53 -12.77 2.40
C ILE A 196 -2.45 -11.54 3.30
N PRO A 197 -3.56 -10.83 3.53
CA PRO A 197 -3.60 -9.75 4.51
C PRO A 197 -3.49 -10.31 5.92
N ASP A 198 -2.75 -9.63 6.79
CA ASP A 198 -2.66 -9.94 8.21
C ASP A 198 -3.24 -8.81 9.04
N GLY A 199 -4.53 -8.97 9.36
CA GLY A 199 -5.34 -7.93 9.98
C GLY A 199 -5.68 -6.78 9.01
N SER A 200 -6.20 -5.69 9.57
CA SER A 200 -6.69 -4.52 8.82
C SER A 200 -5.72 -3.34 8.88
N GLY A 201 -4.49 -3.59 9.32
CA GLY A 201 -3.45 -2.57 9.55
C GLY A 201 -2.50 -2.33 8.36
N GLY A 202 -2.65 -3.11 7.28
CA GLY A 202 -1.75 -3.08 6.14
C GLY A 202 -0.62 -4.12 6.20
N ASN A 203 -0.41 -4.76 7.35
CA ASN A 203 0.47 -5.94 7.42
C ASN A 203 -0.06 -7.02 6.49
N SER A 204 0.86 -7.73 5.85
CA SER A 204 0.52 -8.80 4.93
C SER A 204 1.73 -9.69 4.69
N TYR A 205 1.52 -10.83 4.05
CA TYR A 205 2.62 -11.67 3.61
C TYR A 205 2.32 -12.36 2.29
N PHE A 206 3.40 -12.74 1.62
CA PHE A 206 3.36 -13.57 0.42
C PHE A 206 3.88 -14.96 0.73
N ASP A 207 3.11 -15.99 0.37
CA ASP A 207 3.49 -17.40 0.52
C ASP A 207 3.79 -18.02 -0.85
N PHE A 208 4.99 -18.58 -0.99
CA PHE A 208 5.46 -19.28 -2.20
C PHE A 208 5.89 -20.71 -1.85
N LYS A 209 5.30 -21.71 -2.51
CA LYS A 209 5.58 -23.12 -2.25
C LYS A 209 6.41 -23.76 -3.35
N LYS A 210 7.40 -24.57 -2.97
CA LYS A 210 8.20 -25.37 -3.90
C LYS A 210 8.59 -26.71 -3.24
N GLY A 211 7.91 -27.79 -3.63
CA GLY A 211 8.00 -29.07 -2.94
C GLY A 211 7.60 -28.92 -1.47
N ASP A 212 8.42 -29.45 -0.57
CA ASP A 212 8.19 -29.40 0.89
C ASP A 212 8.56 -28.05 1.53
N TYR A 213 8.99 -27.08 0.74
CA TYR A 213 9.40 -25.75 1.21
C TYR A 213 8.29 -24.70 1.05
N LEU A 214 8.16 -23.85 2.06
CA LEU A 214 7.38 -22.62 2.02
C LEU A 214 8.31 -21.43 2.27
N TYR A 215 8.29 -20.48 1.34
CA TYR A 215 8.98 -19.20 1.44
C TYR A 215 7.93 -18.14 1.73
N ARG A 216 8.01 -17.52 2.91
CA ARG A 216 7.13 -16.44 3.34
C ARG A 216 7.91 -15.13 3.34
N CYS A 217 7.42 -14.16 2.58
CA CYS A 217 7.89 -12.78 2.66
C CYS A 217 6.83 -11.96 3.38
N TYR A 218 7.10 -11.56 4.63
CA TYR A 218 6.18 -10.76 5.42
C TYR A 218 6.50 -9.27 5.24
N ILE A 219 5.48 -8.44 5.06
CA ILE A 219 5.56 -6.97 4.95
C ILE A 219 4.94 -6.36 6.20
N ILE A 220 5.77 -5.63 6.94
CA ILE A 220 5.42 -5.04 8.24
C ILE A 220 5.17 -3.55 8.03
N VAL A 221 3.90 -3.16 8.06
CA VAL A 221 3.45 -1.76 8.02
C VAL A 221 3.24 -1.23 9.44
N LEU A 222 2.68 -2.07 10.31
CA LEU A 222 2.52 -1.84 11.74
C LEU A 222 3.42 -2.80 12.51
N GLY A 223 4.48 -2.25 13.07
CA GLY A 223 5.39 -2.94 13.98
C GLY A 223 5.76 -2.05 15.15
N THR A 224 6.59 -2.58 16.03
CA THR A 224 7.31 -1.79 17.04
C THR A 224 8.46 -1.02 16.37
N ASN A 225 9.08 -0.09 17.09
CA ASN A 225 10.24 0.66 16.58
C ASN A 225 11.42 -0.24 16.15
N ASP A 226 11.51 -1.44 16.73
CA ASP A 226 12.56 -2.42 16.45
C ASP A 226 12.17 -3.42 15.35
N SER A 227 10.93 -3.35 14.85
CA SER A 227 10.47 -4.26 13.80
C SER A 227 11.12 -3.89 12.46
N PRO A 228 11.69 -4.85 11.72
CA PRO A 228 12.13 -4.59 10.36
C PRO A 228 10.92 -4.30 9.47
N PRO A 229 11.08 -3.64 8.32
CA PRO A 229 9.97 -3.38 7.41
C PRO A 229 9.50 -4.65 6.67
N ALA A 230 10.34 -5.70 6.62
CA ALA A 230 9.97 -6.98 6.05
C ALA A 230 10.79 -8.13 6.67
N THR A 231 10.32 -9.36 6.50
CA THR A 231 11.09 -10.56 6.84
C THR A 231 10.98 -11.63 5.74
N LEU A 232 12.02 -12.44 5.59
CA LEU A 232 11.99 -13.70 4.86
C LEU A 232 12.03 -14.85 5.87
N THR A 233 11.01 -15.70 5.84
CA THR A 233 10.96 -16.93 6.63
C THR A 233 10.81 -18.13 5.71
N ILE A 234 11.67 -19.13 5.88
CA ILE A 234 11.63 -20.39 5.11
C ILE A 234 11.27 -21.54 6.06
N TYR A 235 10.29 -22.32 5.64
CA TYR A 235 9.89 -23.55 6.30
C TYR A 235 10.18 -24.75 5.40
N GLN A 236 10.55 -25.87 5.99
CA GLN A 236 10.61 -27.19 5.35
C GLN A 236 9.78 -28.15 6.20
N ASN A 237 8.83 -28.87 5.60
CA ASN A 237 7.93 -29.76 6.36
C ASN A 237 7.28 -29.06 7.56
N ASN A 238 6.81 -27.82 7.35
CA ASN A 238 6.23 -26.92 8.38
C ASN A 238 7.17 -26.52 9.54
N LYS A 239 8.45 -26.92 9.52
CA LYS A 239 9.44 -26.47 10.50
C LYS A 239 10.19 -25.25 9.94
N LYS A 240 10.25 -24.17 10.71
CA LYS A 240 11.05 -22.98 10.37
C LYS A 240 12.53 -23.36 10.34
N ILE A 241 13.19 -23.13 9.20
CA ILE A 241 14.63 -23.43 8.99
C ILE A 241 15.46 -22.16 8.76
N LEU A 242 14.83 -21.06 8.40
CA LEU A 242 15.46 -19.76 8.23
C LEU A 242 14.48 -18.66 8.59
N GLU A 243 14.99 -17.60 9.22
CA GLU A 243 14.32 -16.32 9.36
C GLU A 243 15.36 -15.22 9.23
N GLN A 244 15.05 -14.20 8.43
CA GLN A 244 15.92 -13.05 8.22
C GLN A 244 15.09 -11.78 8.11
N ASP A 245 15.52 -10.76 8.84
CA ASP A 245 15.07 -9.40 8.61
C ASP A 245 15.46 -8.95 7.20
N ALA A 246 14.60 -8.14 6.60
CA ALA A 246 14.81 -7.57 5.28
C ALA A 246 14.39 -6.11 5.25
N ILE A 247 15.11 -5.33 4.43
CA ILE A 247 14.72 -3.97 4.07
C ILE A 247 13.94 -3.98 2.76
N ILE A 248 13.03 -3.03 2.58
CA ILE A 248 12.34 -2.79 1.30
C ILE A 248 13.13 -1.73 0.54
N VAL A 249 13.74 -2.10 -0.58
CA VAL A 249 14.67 -1.20 -1.30
C VAL A 249 14.03 -0.37 -2.42
N LYS A 250 12.76 -0.66 -2.77
CA LYS A 250 12.01 -0.04 -3.87
C LYS A 250 12.80 0.01 -5.18
#